data_AF-A0A529SRX8-F1
#
_entry.id   AF-A0A529SRX8-F1
#
_cell.length_a   1.000
_cell.length_b   1.000
_cell.length_c   1.000
_cell.angle_alpha   90.00
_cell.angle_beta   90.00
_cell.angle_gamma   90.00
#
_symmetry.space_group_name_H-M   'P 1'
#
loop_
_entity.id
_entity.type
_entity.pdbx_description
1 polymer ?
#
loop_
_entity_poly.entity_id
_entity_poly.type
_entity_poly.pdbx_seq_one_letter_code
_entity_poly.pdbx_strand_id
1 'polypeptide(L)'
;VFVAAFLLDDLRYYVYHRIAHRVRWVWAEHVNHHSSQHYNLSTALRQSWTGLFTFTFILQAPLVLAGFHPAVIAFVFGFNLVWQFWIHTETIGKMWGWFEFIFNTPSHHRVHHATNPRYLDANYAGTLIIWDRMFGTFVEELEEDRPRYGIVKNIGTFNPLKVAFHEWIGMFKDALAPGLTPGQRFNYLIQPPGWSHDGSRDTSETLKAAYVRRNPSQAGKPG
;
A
#
# COMPACT_ATOMS: atom_id res chain seq x y z
N VAL A 1 17.43 23.25 -0.47
CA VAL A 1 17.15 22.39 -1.64
C VAL A 1 16.86 20.95 -1.22
N PHE A 2 17.82 20.19 -0.67
CA PHE A 2 17.61 18.77 -0.33
C PHE A 2 16.46 18.49 0.65
N VAL A 3 16.36 19.24 1.76
CA VAL A 3 15.28 19.04 2.75
C VAL A 3 13.90 19.26 2.12
N ALA A 4 13.72 20.32 1.35
CA ALA A 4 12.47 20.59 0.66
C ALA A 4 12.15 19.51 -0.40
N ALA A 5 13.14 19.09 -1.19
CA ALA A 5 12.99 18.01 -2.15
C ALA A 5 12.59 16.69 -1.46
N PHE A 6 13.23 16.38 -0.32
CA PHE A 6 12.96 15.19 0.47
C PHE A 6 11.53 15.20 1.02
N LEU A 7 11.11 16.29 1.66
CA LEU A 7 9.75 16.40 2.21
C LEU A 7 8.68 16.28 1.12
N LEU A 8 8.90 16.92 -0.04
CA LEU A 8 7.99 16.83 -1.18
C LEU A 8 7.96 15.43 -1.80
N ASP A 9 9.12 14.78 -1.95
CA ASP A 9 9.20 13.44 -2.52
C ASP A 9 8.63 12.37 -1.57
N ASP A 10 8.84 12.52 -0.26
CA ASP A 10 8.29 11.61 0.75
C ASP A 10 6.76 11.75 0.85
N LEU A 11 6.22 12.98 0.78
CA LEU A 11 4.79 13.21 0.64
C LEU A 11 4.25 12.65 -0.68
N ARG A 12 4.96 12.84 -1.79
CA ARG A 12 4.61 12.26 -3.10
C ARG A 12 4.53 10.75 -3.00
N TYR A 13 5.49 10.11 -2.33
CA TYR A 13 5.47 8.67 -2.11
C TYR A 13 4.24 8.26 -1.29
N TYR A 14 3.93 8.94 -0.18
CA TYR A 14 2.71 8.68 0.59
C TYR A 14 1.44 8.74 -0.29
N VAL A 15 1.32 9.77 -1.15
CA VAL A 15 0.19 9.90 -2.07
C VAL A 15 0.14 8.76 -3.08
N TYR A 16 1.26 8.44 -3.72
CA TYR A 16 1.37 7.29 -4.62
C TYR A 16 0.92 6.00 -3.93
N HIS A 17 1.46 5.74 -2.74
CA HIS A 17 1.26 4.49 -2.04
C HIS A 17 -0.19 4.34 -1.58
N ARG A 18 -0.78 5.43 -1.09
CA ARG A 18 -2.22 5.46 -0.82
C ARG A 18 -3.05 5.20 -2.08
N ILE A 19 -2.72 5.80 -3.23
CA ILE A 19 -3.41 5.48 -4.49
C ILE A 19 -3.26 3.99 -4.83
N ALA A 20 -2.07 3.41 -4.66
CA ALA A 20 -1.78 2.02 -4.95
C ALA A 20 -2.66 1.04 -4.14
N HIS A 21 -3.08 1.40 -2.93
CA HIS A 21 -4.00 0.58 -2.13
C HIS A 21 -5.47 0.90 -2.36
N ARG A 22 -5.79 2.08 -2.90
CA ARG A 22 -7.16 2.61 -2.98
C ARG A 22 -7.76 2.61 -4.37
N VAL A 23 -6.95 2.38 -5.39
CA VAL A 23 -7.34 2.35 -6.81
C VAL A 23 -6.86 1.03 -7.41
N ARG A 24 -7.79 0.17 -7.82
CA ARG A 24 -7.46 -1.19 -8.30
C ARG A 24 -6.47 -1.21 -9.46
N TRP A 25 -6.52 -0.22 -10.34
CA TRP A 25 -5.54 -0.04 -11.44
C TRP A 25 -4.10 0.04 -10.94
N VAL A 26 -3.85 0.82 -9.89
CA VAL A 26 -2.50 0.97 -9.32
C VAL A 26 -2.19 -0.18 -8.37
N TRP A 27 -3.19 -0.73 -7.67
CA TRP A 27 -3.02 -1.97 -6.92
C TRP A 27 -2.52 -3.13 -7.77
N ALA A 28 -2.94 -3.22 -9.03
CA ALA A 28 -2.53 -4.29 -9.93
C ALA A 28 -1.01 -4.33 -10.18
N GLU A 29 -0.30 -3.20 -10.05
CA GLU A 29 1.17 -3.22 -10.02
C GLU A 29 1.74 -3.49 -8.63
N HIS A 30 1.03 -3.11 -7.58
CA HIS A 30 1.59 -3.07 -6.23
C HIS A 30 1.37 -4.38 -5.46
N VAL A 31 0.32 -5.14 -5.79
CA VAL A 31 -0.07 -6.40 -5.14
C VAL A 31 1.07 -7.43 -5.05
N ASN A 32 1.99 -7.44 -6.00
CA ASN A 32 3.13 -8.36 -6.02
C ASN A 32 4.00 -8.19 -4.78
N HIS A 33 4.18 -6.94 -4.34
CA HIS A 33 4.93 -6.57 -3.16
C HIS A 33 4.29 -7.15 -1.88
N HIS A 34 2.96 -7.09 -1.79
CA HIS A 34 2.17 -7.61 -0.67
C HIS A 34 1.92 -9.11 -0.71
N SER A 35 2.09 -9.76 -1.87
CA SER A 35 1.73 -11.18 -2.06
C SER A 35 2.52 -12.17 -1.20
N SER A 36 3.59 -11.73 -0.54
CA SER A 36 4.42 -12.59 0.31
C SER A 36 3.73 -12.94 1.62
N GLN A 37 3.56 -14.23 1.90
CA GLN A 37 3.13 -14.72 3.21
C GLN A 37 4.26 -14.80 4.24
N HIS A 38 5.49 -14.47 3.83
CA HIS A 38 6.67 -14.34 4.70
C HIS A 38 7.20 -12.91 4.60
N TYR A 39 7.49 -12.28 5.73
CA TYR A 39 7.91 -10.89 5.78
C TYR A 39 9.39 -10.77 6.15
N ASN A 40 10.22 -10.32 5.20
CA ASN A 40 11.65 -10.12 5.39
C ASN A 40 12.18 -9.18 4.28
N LEU A 41 13.49 -8.91 4.29
CA LEU A 41 14.11 -7.96 3.36
C LEU A 41 13.88 -8.30 1.89
N SER A 42 13.68 -9.59 1.53
CA SER A 42 13.38 -9.96 0.15
C SER A 42 11.99 -9.50 -0.30
N THR A 43 11.04 -9.27 0.62
CA THR A 43 9.72 -8.68 0.33
C THR A 43 9.86 -7.29 -0.28
N ALA A 44 10.84 -6.49 0.19
CA ALA A 44 11.15 -5.17 -0.36
C ALA A 44 11.46 -5.23 -1.86
N LEU A 45 12.07 -6.32 -2.31
CA LEU A 45 12.52 -6.51 -3.70
C LEU A 45 11.42 -7.07 -4.63
N ARG A 46 10.24 -7.44 -4.10
CA ARG A 46 9.13 -8.00 -4.89
C ARG A 46 8.34 -6.90 -5.63
N GLN A 47 9.04 -6.11 -6.43
CA GLN A 47 8.47 -5.02 -7.21
C GLN A 47 7.89 -5.54 -8.54
N SER A 48 6.80 -4.92 -9.01
CA SER A 48 6.25 -5.22 -10.33
C SER A 48 7.03 -4.55 -11.45
N TRP A 49 6.89 -5.07 -12.66
CA TRP A 49 7.49 -4.53 -13.88
C TRP A 49 6.48 -3.65 -14.63
N THR A 50 5.26 -3.53 -14.11
CA THR A 50 4.14 -2.80 -14.74
C THR A 50 3.98 -1.38 -14.23
N GLY A 51 4.88 -0.87 -13.37
CA GLY A 51 4.72 0.45 -12.74
C GLY A 51 4.56 1.59 -13.74
N LEU A 52 5.31 1.59 -14.85
CA LEU A 52 5.17 2.60 -15.90
C LEU A 52 3.79 2.61 -16.56
N PHE A 53 3.12 1.46 -16.63
CA PHE A 53 1.77 1.34 -17.22
C PHE A 53 0.70 2.05 -16.37
N THR A 54 1.00 2.31 -15.10
CA THR A 54 0.07 3.03 -14.21
C THR A 54 0.14 4.54 -14.33
N PHE A 55 1.13 5.07 -15.05
CA PHE A 55 1.40 6.50 -15.20
C PHE A 55 1.63 7.26 -13.87
N THR A 56 1.86 6.55 -12.76
CA THR A 56 2.12 7.15 -11.45
C THR A 56 3.41 7.95 -11.39
N PHE A 57 4.32 7.78 -12.36
CA PHE A 57 5.49 8.66 -12.54
C PHE A 57 5.11 10.14 -12.71
N ILE A 58 3.89 10.44 -13.20
CA ILE A 58 3.38 11.82 -13.32
C ILE A 58 3.31 12.50 -11.94
N LEU A 59 3.20 11.75 -10.84
CA LEU A 59 3.24 12.30 -9.49
C LEU A 59 4.58 12.99 -9.15
N GLN A 60 5.65 12.75 -9.92
CA GLN A 60 6.92 13.46 -9.79
C GLN A 60 6.92 14.85 -10.46
N ALA A 61 5.93 15.15 -11.32
CA ALA A 61 5.86 16.40 -12.06
C ALA A 61 5.94 17.65 -11.16
N PRO A 62 5.32 17.72 -9.96
CA PRO A 62 5.47 18.87 -9.08
C PRO A 62 6.92 19.20 -8.71
N LEU A 63 7.78 18.19 -8.48
CA LEU A 63 9.20 18.43 -8.18
C LEU A 63 9.94 18.97 -9.41
N VAL A 64 9.65 18.42 -10.59
CA VAL A 64 10.26 18.88 -11.85
C VAL A 64 9.85 20.32 -12.17
N LEU A 65 8.56 20.61 -12.06
CA LEU A 65 7.99 21.94 -12.33
C LEU A 65 8.44 22.99 -11.30
N ALA A 66 8.70 22.57 -10.05
CA ALA A 66 9.31 23.43 -9.03
C ALA A 66 10.81 23.70 -9.26
N GLY A 67 11.41 23.15 -10.32
CA GLY A 67 12.79 23.43 -10.72
C GLY A 67 13.85 22.64 -9.94
N PHE A 68 13.49 21.57 -9.25
CA PHE A 68 14.50 20.71 -8.61
C PHE A 68 15.36 20.02 -9.67
N HIS A 69 16.68 20.07 -9.48
CA HIS A 69 17.63 19.42 -10.38
C HIS A 69 17.37 17.89 -10.43
N PRO A 70 17.40 17.23 -11.60
CA PRO A 70 17.10 15.80 -11.72
C PRO A 70 17.93 14.91 -10.79
N ALA A 71 19.21 15.23 -10.58
CA ALA A 71 20.06 14.49 -9.64
C ALA A 71 19.59 14.59 -8.18
N VAL A 72 18.98 15.71 -7.77
CA VAL A 72 18.40 15.86 -6.42
C VAL A 72 17.14 15.01 -6.30
N ILE A 73 16.28 15.01 -7.32
CA ILE A 73 15.06 14.17 -7.37
C ILE A 73 15.46 12.70 -7.29
N ALA A 74 16.43 12.27 -8.10
CA ALA A 74 16.95 10.90 -8.09
C ALA A 74 17.54 10.53 -6.72
N PHE A 75 18.26 11.46 -6.08
CA PHE A 75 18.84 11.23 -4.76
C PHE A 75 17.77 11.02 -3.68
N VAL A 76 16.77 11.91 -3.57
CA VAL A 76 15.73 11.78 -2.53
C VAL A 76 14.83 10.58 -2.77
N PHE A 77 14.56 10.25 -4.04
CA PHE A 77 13.85 9.03 -4.41
C PHE A 77 14.65 7.78 -4.01
N GLY A 78 15.95 7.74 -4.32
CA GLY A 78 16.83 6.64 -3.93
C GLY A 78 16.95 6.50 -2.40
N PHE A 79 17.04 7.61 -1.67
CA PHE A 79 17.03 7.61 -0.21
C PHE A 79 15.74 7.00 0.34
N ASN A 80 14.58 7.36 -0.22
CA ASN A 80 13.29 6.82 0.18
C ASN A 80 13.23 5.29 -0.06
N LEU A 81 13.73 4.79 -1.19
CA LEU A 81 13.83 3.34 -1.46
C LEU A 81 14.73 2.61 -0.48
N VAL A 82 15.90 3.17 -0.15
CA VAL A 82 16.83 2.58 0.83
C VAL A 82 16.21 2.57 2.23
N TRP A 83 15.51 3.64 2.61
CA TRP A 83 14.80 3.67 3.88
C TRP A 83 13.75 2.57 3.97
N GLN A 84 12.94 2.42 2.92
CA GLN A 84 11.92 1.38 2.88
C GLN A 84 12.52 -0.02 2.89
N PHE A 85 13.68 -0.25 2.28
CA PHE A 85 14.28 -1.58 2.26
C PHE A 85 14.50 -2.15 3.67
N TRP A 86 15.13 -1.39 4.58
CA TRP A 86 15.54 -1.93 5.89
C TRP A 86 14.37 -2.17 6.84
N ILE A 87 13.25 -1.45 6.67
CA ILE A 87 12.06 -1.63 7.52
C ILE A 87 11.27 -2.92 7.19
N HIS A 88 11.62 -3.64 6.12
CA HIS A 88 11.04 -4.95 5.80
C HIS A 88 11.65 -6.07 6.64
N THR A 89 11.36 -6.08 7.94
CA THR A 89 11.87 -7.12 8.84
C THR A 89 10.94 -7.37 10.02
N GLU A 90 10.94 -8.61 10.49
CA GLU A 90 10.31 -9.01 11.76
C GLU A 90 11.32 -9.01 12.92
N THR A 91 12.62 -8.93 12.62
CA THR A 91 13.69 -9.06 13.63
C THR A 91 13.72 -7.88 14.61
N ILE A 92 13.37 -6.68 14.14
CA ILE A 92 13.32 -5.48 14.95
C ILE A 92 11.86 -5.28 15.35
N GLY A 93 11.57 -5.31 16.66
CA GLY A 93 10.23 -5.07 17.22
C GLY A 93 9.77 -3.61 17.06
N LYS A 94 9.51 -2.94 18.17
CA LYS A 94 9.24 -1.49 18.19
C LYS A 94 10.53 -0.72 18.45
N MET A 95 10.66 0.43 17.81
CA MET A 95 11.77 1.37 18.04
C MET A 95 11.45 2.30 19.21
N TRP A 96 12.39 3.17 19.61
CA TRP A 96 12.12 4.19 20.63
C TRP A 96 10.94 5.08 20.23
N GLY A 97 10.08 5.45 21.19
CA GLY A 97 8.82 6.13 20.91
C GLY A 97 8.94 7.43 20.12
N TRP A 98 9.98 8.24 20.36
CA TRP A 98 10.22 9.46 19.58
C TRP A 98 10.57 9.16 18.11
N PHE A 99 11.26 8.04 17.86
CA PHE A 99 11.63 7.60 16.53
C PHE A 99 10.40 7.06 15.79
N GLU A 100 9.55 6.26 16.45
CA GLU A 100 8.26 5.81 15.91
C GLU A 100 7.23 6.92 15.75
N PHE A 101 7.41 8.05 16.43
CA PHE A 101 6.55 9.20 16.23
C PHE A 101 6.84 9.90 14.89
N ILE A 102 8.10 9.93 14.47
CA ILE A 102 8.60 10.70 13.32
C ILE A 102 8.77 9.83 12.06
N PHE A 103 9.36 8.65 12.21
CA PHE A 103 9.79 7.82 11.11
C PHE A 103 8.92 6.58 10.93
N ASN A 104 8.80 6.13 9.68
CA ASN A 104 8.32 4.79 9.39
C ASN A 104 9.36 3.77 9.87
N THR A 105 8.90 2.75 10.58
CA THR A 105 9.73 1.77 11.29
C THR A 105 9.29 0.36 10.92
N PRO A 106 10.06 -0.68 11.30
CA PRO A 106 9.66 -2.06 11.03
C PRO A 106 8.26 -2.41 11.56
N SER A 107 7.86 -1.92 12.73
CA SER A 107 6.53 -2.17 13.31
C SER A 107 5.41 -1.57 12.46
N HIS A 108 5.56 -0.31 12.04
CA HIS A 108 4.60 0.38 11.18
C HIS A 108 4.47 -0.30 9.82
N HIS A 109 5.59 -0.73 9.24
CA HIS A 109 5.61 -1.36 7.91
C HIS A 109 5.11 -2.81 7.95
N ARG A 110 5.30 -3.54 9.06
CA ARG A 110 4.62 -4.83 9.27
C ARG A 110 3.11 -4.69 9.27
N VAL A 111 2.58 -3.67 9.95
CA VAL A 111 1.13 -3.34 9.93
C VAL A 111 0.68 -3.07 8.50
N HIS A 112 1.43 -2.27 7.74
CA HIS A 112 1.12 -1.99 6.35
C HIS A 112 1.00 -3.26 5.47
N HIS A 113 1.89 -4.24 5.69
CA HIS A 113 1.86 -5.51 4.96
C HIS A 113 0.87 -6.54 5.49
N ALA A 114 0.14 -6.24 6.55
CA ALA A 114 -0.73 -7.18 7.21
C ALA A 114 -2.11 -7.28 6.55
N THR A 115 -2.70 -8.47 6.67
CA THR A 115 -4.05 -8.81 6.19
C THR A 115 -5.07 -8.91 7.32
N ASN A 116 -4.65 -8.60 8.56
CA ASN A 116 -5.57 -8.49 9.70
C ASN A 116 -6.58 -7.39 9.39
N PRO A 117 -7.88 -7.58 9.67
CA PRO A 117 -8.90 -6.57 9.34
C PRO A 117 -8.53 -5.17 9.83
N ARG A 118 -8.03 -5.00 11.07
CA ARG A 118 -7.60 -3.71 11.63
C ARG A 118 -6.54 -3.01 10.78
N TYR A 119 -5.62 -3.77 10.21
CA TYR A 119 -4.40 -3.26 9.57
C TYR A 119 -4.53 -3.03 8.06
N LEU A 120 -5.60 -3.54 7.44
CA LEU A 120 -5.85 -3.31 6.02
C LEU A 120 -5.85 -1.81 5.71
N ASP A 121 -5.23 -1.41 4.60
CA ASP A 121 -5.25 -0.03 4.11
C ASP A 121 -4.75 1.00 5.17
N ALA A 122 -3.69 0.68 5.90
CA ALA A 122 -3.04 1.55 6.90
C ALA A 122 -1.54 1.75 6.63
N ASN A 123 -0.96 2.81 7.21
CA ASN A 123 0.47 3.10 7.23
C ASN A 123 1.14 3.17 5.84
N TYR A 124 0.78 4.15 5.01
CA TYR A 124 1.27 4.32 3.64
C TYR A 124 2.64 5.04 3.52
N ALA A 125 3.15 5.65 4.58
CA ALA A 125 4.35 6.47 4.52
C ALA A 125 5.58 5.68 4.06
N GLY A 126 6.50 6.37 3.36
CA GLY A 126 7.79 5.82 2.98
C GLY A 126 8.80 5.97 4.12
N THR A 127 9.25 7.20 4.35
CA THR A 127 10.23 7.52 5.39
C THR A 127 9.60 8.14 6.63
N LEU A 128 8.71 9.13 6.48
CA LEU A 128 8.12 9.85 7.62
C LEU A 128 6.70 9.36 7.90
N ILE A 129 6.49 8.66 9.02
CA ILE A 129 5.16 8.21 9.46
C ILE A 129 4.21 9.37 9.79
N ILE A 130 4.77 10.58 9.89
CA ILE A 130 4.03 11.83 10.13
C ILE A 130 2.88 11.98 9.11
N TRP A 131 3.07 11.58 7.85
CA TRP A 131 2.00 11.67 6.85
C TRP A 131 0.78 10.83 7.22
N ASP A 132 0.98 9.60 7.68
CA ASP A 132 -0.11 8.75 8.15
C ASP A 132 -0.82 9.32 9.36
N ARG A 133 -0.08 9.95 10.28
CA ARG A 133 -0.65 10.63 11.45
C ARG A 133 -1.48 11.84 11.02
N MET A 134 -0.98 12.65 10.09
CA MET A 134 -1.65 13.85 9.58
C MET A 134 -2.93 13.50 8.82
N PHE A 135 -2.92 12.43 8.03
CA PHE A 135 -4.03 12.04 7.17
C PHE A 135 -4.93 10.94 7.76
N GLY A 136 -4.70 10.56 9.02
CA GLY A 136 -5.56 9.65 9.78
C GLY A 136 -5.49 8.19 9.33
N THR A 137 -4.36 7.75 8.78
CA THR A 137 -4.13 6.38 8.29
C THR A 137 -3.12 5.61 9.15
N PHE A 138 -2.63 6.22 10.23
CA PHE A 138 -1.74 5.58 11.19
C PHE A 138 -2.46 4.55 12.06
N VAL A 139 -1.93 3.33 12.10
CA VAL A 139 -2.36 2.24 12.98
C VAL A 139 -1.14 1.60 13.62
N GLU A 140 -1.18 1.42 14.94
CA GLU A 140 -0.10 0.81 15.70
C GLU A 140 -0.14 -0.72 15.62
N GLU A 141 1.03 -1.36 15.63
CA GLU A 141 1.15 -2.81 15.82
C GLU A 141 0.77 -3.21 17.26
N LEU A 142 -0.21 -4.10 17.39
CA LEU A 142 -0.66 -4.63 18.67
C LEU A 142 -0.12 -6.04 18.91
N GLU A 143 0.36 -6.31 20.12
CA GLU A 143 0.90 -7.63 20.46
C GLU A 143 -0.19 -8.70 20.47
N GLU A 144 -1.41 -8.33 20.88
CA GLU A 144 -2.58 -9.21 20.91
C GLU A 144 -3.16 -9.56 19.52
N ASP A 145 -2.77 -8.81 18.47
CA ASP A 145 -3.19 -9.08 17.10
C ASP A 145 -1.99 -8.95 16.16
N ARG A 146 -1.07 -9.92 16.26
CA ARG A 146 0.15 -9.93 15.45
C ARG A 146 -0.15 -9.90 13.95
N PRO A 147 0.66 -9.17 13.14
CA PRO A 147 0.53 -9.14 11.68
C PRO A 147 0.51 -10.53 11.03
N ARG A 148 -0.43 -10.74 10.11
CA ARG A 148 -0.50 -11.89 9.19
C ARG A 148 -0.30 -11.41 7.77
N TYR A 149 0.70 -11.91 7.06
CA TYR A 149 1.06 -11.39 5.75
C TYR A 149 0.42 -12.15 4.59
N GLY A 150 0.62 -11.60 3.39
CA GLY A 150 0.03 -12.05 2.14
C GLY A 150 -1.00 -11.05 1.65
N ILE A 151 -1.93 -11.54 0.84
CA ILE A 151 -3.07 -10.77 0.38
C ILE A 151 -4.35 -11.48 0.81
N VAL A 152 -5.47 -10.75 0.91
CA VAL A 152 -6.77 -11.29 1.39
C VAL A 152 -7.15 -12.61 0.68
N LYS A 153 -6.83 -12.72 -0.61
CA LYS A 153 -6.93 -13.96 -1.39
C LYS A 153 -5.59 -14.30 -2.02
N ASN A 154 -4.81 -15.17 -1.36
CA ASN A 154 -3.48 -15.57 -1.82
C ASN A 154 -3.49 -16.21 -3.23
N ILE A 155 -2.46 -15.90 -4.02
CA ILE A 155 -2.34 -16.30 -5.43
C ILE A 155 -2.14 -17.83 -5.60
N GLY A 156 -1.52 -18.48 -4.62
CA GLY A 156 -1.34 -19.94 -4.59
C GLY A 156 -0.37 -20.51 -5.63
N THR A 157 0.55 -19.70 -6.16
CA THR A 157 1.54 -20.14 -7.16
C THR A 157 2.85 -19.38 -7.05
N PHE A 158 3.95 -20.00 -7.51
CA PHE A 158 5.27 -19.38 -7.62
C PHE A 158 5.65 -19.02 -9.07
N ASN A 159 4.74 -19.20 -10.03
CA ASN A 159 4.99 -18.82 -11.42
C ASN A 159 5.09 -17.28 -11.53
N PRO A 160 6.24 -16.72 -11.95
CA PRO A 160 6.47 -15.27 -11.92
C PRO A 160 5.53 -14.50 -12.83
N LEU A 161 5.13 -15.06 -13.97
CA LEU A 161 4.18 -14.41 -14.88
C LEU A 161 2.77 -14.37 -14.27
N LYS A 162 2.34 -15.46 -13.62
CA LYS A 162 1.05 -15.47 -12.93
C LYS A 162 1.05 -14.48 -11.78
N VAL A 163 2.10 -14.47 -10.96
CA VAL A 163 2.24 -13.49 -9.87
C VAL A 163 2.18 -12.07 -10.43
N ALA A 164 2.95 -11.76 -11.48
CA ALA A 164 3.03 -10.42 -12.04
C ALA A 164 1.73 -9.90 -12.67
N PHE A 165 0.92 -10.77 -13.27
CA PHE A 165 -0.23 -10.37 -14.09
C PHE A 165 -1.59 -10.81 -13.58
N HIS A 166 -1.70 -11.57 -12.47
CA HIS A 166 -2.98 -12.08 -11.98
C HIS A 166 -4.02 -10.98 -11.74
N GLU A 167 -3.63 -9.88 -11.09
CA GLU A 167 -4.55 -8.80 -10.74
C GLU A 167 -4.95 -7.97 -11.96
N TRP A 168 -4.00 -7.72 -12.88
CA TRP A 168 -4.30 -7.13 -14.19
C TRP A 168 -5.36 -7.95 -14.94
N ILE A 169 -5.12 -9.26 -15.08
CA ILE A 169 -6.05 -10.16 -15.77
C ILE A 169 -7.40 -10.22 -15.04
N GLY A 170 -7.40 -10.30 -13.71
CA GLY A 170 -8.60 -10.34 -12.89
C GLY A 170 -9.44 -9.07 -13.04
N MET A 171 -8.81 -7.90 -12.96
CA MET A 171 -9.46 -6.60 -13.11
C MET A 171 -10.09 -6.44 -14.49
N PHE A 172 -9.37 -6.75 -15.58
CA PHE A 172 -9.94 -6.64 -16.92
C PHE A 172 -11.04 -7.67 -17.18
N LYS A 173 -10.93 -8.90 -16.66
CA LYS A 173 -12.02 -9.89 -16.73
C LYS A 173 -13.28 -9.37 -16.05
N ASP A 174 -13.15 -8.78 -14.87
CA ASP A 174 -14.28 -8.19 -14.16
C ASP A 174 -14.88 -7.00 -14.92
N ALA A 175 -14.03 -6.06 -15.38
CA ALA A 175 -14.47 -4.87 -16.12
C ALA A 175 -15.10 -5.22 -17.50
N LEU A 176 -14.72 -6.35 -18.10
CA LEU A 176 -15.22 -6.79 -19.40
C LEU A 176 -16.39 -7.79 -19.29
N ALA A 177 -16.83 -8.15 -18.07
CA ALA A 177 -17.93 -9.08 -17.87
C ALA A 177 -19.22 -8.62 -18.60
N PRO A 178 -20.05 -9.57 -19.09
CA PRO A 178 -21.33 -9.24 -19.71
C PRO A 178 -22.31 -8.62 -18.70
N GLY A 179 -23.29 -7.86 -19.18
CA GLY A 179 -24.34 -7.28 -18.33
C GLY A 179 -23.95 -6.01 -17.56
N LEU A 180 -22.71 -5.53 -17.68
CA LEU A 180 -22.26 -4.30 -17.02
C LEU A 180 -22.51 -3.03 -17.86
N THR A 181 -22.97 -1.97 -17.18
CA THR A 181 -23.02 -0.61 -17.73
C THR A 181 -21.60 -0.04 -17.89
N PRO A 182 -21.38 0.93 -18.80
CA PRO A 182 -20.06 1.57 -18.95
C PRO A 182 -19.47 2.11 -17.64
N GLY A 183 -20.32 2.68 -16.76
CA GLY A 183 -19.89 3.17 -15.44
C GLY A 183 -19.42 2.04 -14.51
N GLN A 184 -20.11 0.90 -14.49
CA GLN A 184 -19.68 -0.27 -13.69
C GLN A 184 -18.35 -0.82 -14.20
N ARG A 185 -18.14 -0.85 -15.52
CA ARG A 185 -16.86 -1.28 -16.12
C ARG A 185 -15.71 -0.37 -15.69
N PHE A 186 -15.92 0.94 -15.72
CA PHE A 186 -14.93 1.91 -15.28
C PHE A 186 -14.64 1.79 -13.77
N ASN A 187 -15.67 1.59 -12.96
CA ASN A 187 -15.51 1.42 -11.51
C ASN A 187 -14.63 0.22 -11.15
N TYR A 188 -14.64 -0.87 -11.92
CA TYR A 188 -13.70 -1.96 -11.71
C TYR A 188 -12.23 -1.58 -11.88
N LEU A 189 -11.92 -0.48 -12.57
CA LEU A 189 -10.55 0.02 -12.72
C LEU A 189 -10.17 0.97 -11.58
N ILE A 190 -11.11 1.81 -11.13
CA ILE A 190 -10.78 2.95 -10.26
C ILE A 190 -11.19 2.79 -8.79
N GLN A 191 -12.15 1.92 -8.48
CA GLN A 191 -12.58 1.67 -7.10
C GLN A 191 -11.54 0.83 -6.35
N PRO A 192 -11.60 0.78 -5.01
CA PRO A 192 -10.68 -0.01 -4.21
C PRO A 192 -10.70 -1.50 -4.58
N PRO A 193 -9.58 -2.22 -4.36
CA PRO A 193 -9.55 -3.68 -4.47
C PRO A 193 -10.69 -4.31 -3.68
N GLY A 194 -11.34 -5.31 -4.29
CA GLY A 194 -12.51 -5.96 -3.71
C GLY A 194 -13.86 -5.31 -4.02
N TRP A 195 -13.90 -4.11 -4.64
CA TRP A 195 -15.17 -3.54 -5.09
C TRP A 195 -15.85 -4.44 -6.14
N SER A 196 -17.18 -4.50 -6.09
CA SER A 196 -18.02 -5.22 -7.05
C SER A 196 -19.35 -4.49 -7.25
N HIS A 197 -19.88 -4.55 -8.46
CA HIS A 197 -21.11 -3.85 -8.85
C HIS A 197 -22.38 -4.37 -8.15
N ASP A 198 -22.32 -5.59 -7.60
CA ASP A 198 -23.40 -6.33 -6.95
C ASP A 198 -23.17 -6.52 -5.43
N GLY A 199 -22.05 -6.03 -4.90
CA GLY A 199 -21.68 -6.23 -3.49
C GLY A 199 -21.29 -7.66 -3.13
N SER A 200 -20.99 -8.52 -4.11
CA SER A 200 -20.58 -9.92 -3.89
C SER A 200 -19.17 -10.08 -3.31
N ARG A 201 -18.40 -8.99 -3.25
CA ARG A 201 -17.00 -8.97 -2.79
C ARG A 201 -16.79 -7.86 -1.77
N ASP A 202 -15.79 -8.08 -0.93
CA ASP A 202 -15.45 -7.18 0.17
C ASP A 202 -14.21 -6.33 -0.15
N THR A 203 -14.32 -5.01 0.02
CA THR A 203 -13.17 -4.09 0.15
C THR A 203 -12.61 -4.14 1.56
N SER A 204 -11.42 -3.55 1.76
CA SER A 204 -10.81 -3.35 3.09
C SER A 204 -11.78 -2.73 4.11
N GLU A 205 -12.60 -1.74 3.74
CA GLU A 205 -13.62 -1.16 4.62
C GLU A 205 -14.69 -2.15 5.04
N THR A 206 -15.22 -2.90 4.07
CA THR A 206 -16.30 -3.84 4.36
C THR A 206 -15.79 -4.99 5.24
N LEU A 207 -14.53 -5.42 5.05
CA LEU A 207 -13.85 -6.38 5.92
C LEU A 207 -13.65 -5.83 7.33
N LYS A 208 -13.18 -4.59 7.47
CA LYS A 208 -13.06 -3.87 8.76
C LYS A 208 -14.39 -3.76 9.48
N ALA A 209 -15.42 -3.28 8.79
CA ALA A 209 -16.76 -3.14 9.34
C ALA A 209 -17.33 -4.50 9.76
N ALA A 210 -17.14 -5.56 8.98
CA ALA A 210 -17.55 -6.92 9.33
C ALA A 210 -16.78 -7.47 10.53
N TYR A 211 -15.51 -7.11 10.70
CA TYR A 211 -14.72 -7.47 11.88
C TYR A 211 -15.25 -6.76 13.14
N VAL A 212 -15.52 -5.46 13.09
CA VAL A 212 -16.09 -4.70 14.21
C VAL A 212 -17.48 -5.20 14.59
N ARG A 213 -18.35 -5.51 13.62
CA ARG A 213 -19.67 -6.12 13.90
C ARG A 213 -19.57 -7.44 14.68
N ARG A 214 -18.56 -8.25 14.38
CA ARG A 214 -18.28 -9.52 15.07
C ARG A 214 -17.55 -9.33 16.40
N ASN A 215 -16.88 -8.19 16.58
CA ASN A 215 -16.08 -7.87 17.77
C ASN A 215 -16.41 -6.45 18.26
N PRO A 216 -17.58 -6.21 18.87
CA PRO A 216 -18.03 -4.86 19.24
C PRO A 216 -17.06 -4.11 20.16
N SER A 217 -16.23 -4.82 20.95
CA SER A 217 -15.18 -4.23 21.79
C SER A 217 -14.03 -3.56 21.00
N GLN A 218 -14.00 -3.73 19.69
CA GLN A 218 -13.04 -3.09 18.78
C GLN A 218 -13.56 -1.78 18.19
N ALA A 219 -14.85 -1.45 18.38
CA ALA A 219 -15.42 -0.21 17.86
C ALA A 219 -14.71 1.03 18.45
N GLY A 220 -14.37 1.99 17.58
CA GLY A 220 -13.72 3.25 17.97
C GLY A 220 -12.22 3.14 18.24
N LYS A 221 -11.62 1.94 18.19
CA LYS A 221 -10.17 1.78 18.24
C LYS A 221 -9.56 2.12 16.87
N PRO A 222 -8.28 2.55 16.79
CA PRO A 222 -7.60 2.77 15.52
C PRO A 222 -7.59 1.51 14.65
N GLY A 223 -7.83 1.69 13.35
CA GLY A 223 -7.82 0.64 12.34
C GLY A 223 -9.19 0.11 11.96
#